data_AF-A0A4Q4CFS7-F1
#
_entry.id   AF-A0A4Q4CFS7-F1
#
_cell.length_a   1.000
_cell.length_b   1.000
_cell.length_c   1.000
_cell.angle_alpha   90.00
_cell.angle_beta   90.00
_cell.angle_gamma   90.00
#
_symmetry.space_group_name_H-M   'P 1'
#
loop_
_entity.id
_entity.type
_entity.pdbx_description
1 polymer ?
#
loop_
_entity_poly.entity_id
_entity_poly.type
_entity_poly.pdbx_seq_one_letter_code
_entity_poly.pdbx_strand_id
1 'polypeptide(L)'
;MTRALPSDGVTYVHILFDRHEIVQSDGIWTESFQPAERTLGALEDAARAEVLELFPVLTRDADSFPSARLSLRAHEAKVLVSG
;
A
#
# COMPACT_ATOMS: atom_id res chain seq x y z
N MET A 1 -12.71 -18.79 14.48
CA MET A 1 -11.52 -19.63 14.19
C MET A 1 -10.30 -18.89 14.70
N THR A 2 -9.61 -19.42 15.70
CA THR A 2 -8.35 -18.81 16.20
C THR A 2 -7.20 -19.50 15.50
N ARG A 3 -6.51 -18.78 14.61
CA ARG A 3 -5.32 -19.30 13.92
C ARG A 3 -4.18 -19.33 14.93
N ALA A 4 -3.52 -20.48 15.08
CA ALA A 4 -2.34 -20.61 15.93
C ALA A 4 -1.22 -19.72 15.38
N LEU A 5 -0.52 -19.00 16.28
CA LEU A 5 0.66 -18.22 15.89
C LEU A 5 1.81 -19.19 15.55
N PRO A 6 2.60 -18.93 14.49
CA PRO A 6 3.78 -19.72 14.19
C PRO A 6 4.76 -19.70 15.36
N SER A 7 5.38 -20.83 15.69
CA SER A 7 6.39 -20.94 16.75
C SER A 7 7.61 -20.06 16.51
N ASP A 8 7.90 -19.80 15.22
CA ASP A 8 9.11 -19.13 14.78
C ASP A 8 8.88 -17.60 14.60
N GLY A 9 7.70 -17.11 14.98
CA GLY A 9 7.31 -15.71 14.85
C GLY A 9 6.68 -15.36 13.51
N VAL A 10 6.53 -14.04 13.27
CA VAL A 10 5.95 -13.49 12.05
C VAL A 10 6.90 -12.43 11.50
N THR A 11 7.24 -12.54 10.22
CA THR A 11 7.97 -11.49 9.49
C THR A 11 6.97 -10.61 8.77
N TYR A 12 7.06 -9.30 8.99
CA TYR A 12 6.25 -8.31 8.29
C TYR A 12 7.10 -7.63 7.22
N VAL A 13 6.67 -7.69 5.97
CA VAL A 13 7.42 -7.18 4.82
C VAL A 13 6.55 -6.19 4.05
N HIS A 14 7.11 -5.02 3.73
CA HIS A 14 6.52 -4.11 2.76
C HIS A 14 7.06 -4.42 1.36
N ILE A 15 6.15 -4.68 0.41
CA ILE A 15 6.49 -4.93 -1.00
C ILE A 15 6.13 -3.67 -1.78
N LEU A 16 7.13 -3.01 -2.36
CA LEU A 16 6.98 -1.78 -3.14
C LEU A 16 7.43 -2.03 -4.59
N PHE A 17 6.63 -1.54 -5.54
CA PHE A 17 6.90 -1.57 -6.98
C PHE A 17 6.97 -0.14 -7.52
N ASP A 18 7.29 0.04 -8.80
CA ASP A 18 7.29 1.34 -9.49
C ASP A 18 5.90 2.01 -9.53
N ARG A 19 4.83 1.22 -9.32
CA ARG A 19 3.44 1.64 -9.26
C ARG A 19 2.71 0.83 -8.19
N HIS A 20 1.58 1.32 -7.70
CA HIS A 20 0.75 0.54 -6.78
C HIS A 20 0.09 -0.64 -7.53
N GLU A 21 0.27 -1.87 -7.03
CA GLU A 21 -0.21 -3.10 -7.69
C GLU A 21 -1.08 -3.97 -6.78
N ILE A 22 -1.88 -4.84 -7.40
CA ILE A 22 -2.61 -5.91 -6.71
C ILE A 22 -1.78 -7.19 -6.81
N VAL A 23 -1.58 -7.84 -5.68
CA VAL A 23 -0.82 -9.08 -5.57
C VAL A 23 -1.71 -10.20 -5.02
N GLN A 24 -1.41 -11.45 -5.39
CA GLN A 24 -2.04 -12.61 -4.79
C GLN A 24 -1.07 -13.26 -3.81
N SER A 25 -1.48 -13.38 -2.54
CA SER A 25 -0.71 -14.02 -1.48
C SER A 25 -1.56 -15.08 -0.79
N ASP A 26 -1.09 -16.33 -0.74
CA ASP A 26 -1.83 -17.46 -0.14
C ASP A 26 -3.27 -17.59 -0.68
N GLY A 27 -3.46 -17.36 -1.98
CA GLY A 27 -4.76 -17.37 -2.65
C GLY A 27 -5.63 -16.13 -2.41
N ILE A 28 -5.22 -15.19 -1.55
CA ILE A 28 -5.96 -13.97 -1.22
C ILE A 28 -5.41 -12.79 -2.02
N TRP A 29 -6.30 -12.02 -2.63
CA TRP A 29 -5.95 -10.78 -3.32
C TRP A 29 -5.76 -9.64 -2.31
N THR A 30 -4.61 -8.98 -2.40
CA THR A 30 -4.22 -7.84 -1.55
C THR A 30 -3.56 -6.75 -2.39
N GLU A 31 -3.35 -5.59 -1.80
CA GLU A 31 -2.64 -4.47 -2.43
C GLU A 31 -1.18 -4.42 -1.96
N SER A 32 -0.27 -3.98 -2.85
CA SER A 32 1.13 -3.73 -2.50
C SER A 32 1.24 -2.51 -1.58
N PHE A 33 2.43 -2.24 -1.07
CA PHE A 33 2.64 -1.02 -0.29
C PHE A 33 2.39 0.22 -1.16
N GLN A 34 1.45 1.07 -0.74
CA GLN A 34 1.21 2.39 -1.33
C GLN A 34 1.92 3.45 -0.48
N PRO A 35 3.03 4.02 -0.95
CA PRO A 35 3.71 5.09 -0.24
C PRO A 35 2.82 6.34 -0.30
N ALA A 36 2.47 6.83 0.88
CA ALA A 36 1.79 8.11 1.09
C ALA A 36 2.51 8.83 2.24
N GLU A 37 2.30 10.15 2.40
CA GLU A 37 3.02 10.95 3.40
C GLU A 37 2.94 10.34 4.81
N ARG A 38 1.74 9.93 5.24
CA ARG A 38 1.50 9.26 6.53
C ARG A 38 2.24 7.93 6.65
N THR A 39 2.27 7.13 5.59
CA THR A 39 2.85 5.78 5.61
C THR A 39 4.37 5.82 5.57
N LEU A 40 4.94 6.76 4.80
CA LEU A 40 6.38 7.03 4.78
C LEU A 40 6.88 7.55 6.13
N GLY A 41 6.08 8.36 6.82
CA GLY A 41 6.38 8.82 8.19
C GLY A 41 6.30 7.73 9.26
N ALA A 42 5.71 6.57 8.96
CA ALA A 42 5.66 5.42 9.86
C ALA A 42 6.86 4.46 9.69
N LEU A 43 7.65 4.63 8.62
CA LEU A 43 8.89 3.88 8.43
C LEU A 43 9.99 4.42 9.34
N GLU A 44 10.88 3.53 9.75
CA GLU A 44 12.13 3.92 10.42
C GLU A 44 12.99 4.77 9.48
N ASP A 45 13.80 5.69 10.04
CA ASP A 45 14.54 6.67 9.26
C ASP A 45 15.43 6.06 8.17
N ALA A 46 16.08 4.93 8.46
CA ALA A 46 16.93 4.23 7.48
C ALA A 46 16.12 3.65 6.32
N ALA A 47 15.00 2.98 6.60
CA ALA A 47 14.12 2.41 5.59
C ALA A 47 13.45 3.52 4.76
N ARG A 48 13.04 4.61 5.41
CA ARG A 48 12.50 5.78 4.73
C ARG A 48 13.52 6.41 3.79
N ALA A 49 14.78 6.56 4.22
CA ALA A 49 15.84 7.11 3.40
C ALA A 49 16.10 6.25 2.15
N GLU A 50 16.18 4.93 2.32
CA GLU A 50 16.34 3.98 1.20
C GLU A 50 15.17 4.08 0.22
N VAL A 51 13.93 4.14 0.70
CA VAL A 51 12.74 4.32 -0.16
C VAL A 51 12.80 5.64 -0.93
N LEU A 52 13.19 6.75 -0.29
CA LEU A 52 13.28 8.06 -0.98
C LEU A 52 14.46 8.12 -1.96
N GLU A 53 15.53 7.35 -1.73
CA GLU A 53 16.64 7.19 -2.67
C GLU A 53 16.21 6.41 -3.91
N LEU A 54 15.49 5.30 -3.72
CA LEU A 54 14.99 4.46 -4.82
C LEU A 54 13.83 5.13 -5.59
N PHE A 55 12.98 5.88 -4.90
CA PHE A 55 11.78 6.52 -5.45
C PHE A 55 11.78 8.03 -5.20
N PRO A 56 12.68 8.80 -5.85
CA PRO A 56 12.86 10.23 -5.57
C PRO A 56 11.62 11.08 -5.90
N VAL A 57 10.69 10.57 -6.72
CA VAL A 57 9.41 11.24 -6.99
C VAL A 57 8.58 11.46 -5.71
N LEU A 58 8.69 10.58 -4.73
CA LEU A 58 7.99 10.66 -3.45
C LEU A 58 8.41 11.87 -2.59
N THR A 59 9.59 12.44 -2.86
CA THR A 59 10.04 13.67 -2.18
C THR A 59 9.32 14.93 -2.69
N ARG A 60 8.81 14.88 -3.93
CA ARG A 60 8.18 16.02 -4.60
C ARG A 60 6.66 15.93 -4.57
N ASP A 61 6.14 14.72 -4.67
CA ASP A 61 4.73 14.43 -4.73
C ASP A 61 4.44 13.10 -4.03
N ALA A 62 3.91 13.19 -2.81
CA ALA A 62 3.53 12.02 -2.02
C ALA A 62 2.27 11.31 -2.58
N ASP A 63 1.52 11.97 -3.47
CA ASP A 63 0.34 11.41 -4.15
C ASP A 63 0.69 10.86 -5.54
N SER A 64 1.99 10.82 -5.90
CA SER A 64 2.47 10.27 -7.17
C SER A 64 2.23 8.77 -7.35
N PHE A 65 1.77 8.09 -6.30
CA PHE A 65 1.36 6.69 -6.31
C PHE A 65 -0.17 6.59 -6.23
N PRO A 66 -0.89 6.58 -7.37
CA PRO A 66 -2.34 6.40 -7.36
C PRO A 66 -2.73 5.00 -6.85
N SER A 67 -3.98 4.85 -6.40
CA SER A 67 -4.52 3.55 -6.02
C SER A 67 -4.46 2.54 -7.19
N ALA A 68 -4.21 1.26 -6.89
CA ALA A 68 -4.14 0.21 -7.89
C ALA A 68 -5.47 0.01 -8.65
N ARG A 69 -6.58 0.40 -8.02
CA ARG A 69 -7.92 0.48 -8.63
C ARG A 69 -8.57 1.84 -8.38
N LEU A 70 -9.51 2.17 -9.26
CA LEU A 70 -10.37 3.32 -9.11
C LEU A 70 -11.28 3.12 -7.89
N SER A 71 -11.10 3.97 -6.89
CA SER A 71 -11.98 4.07 -5.74
C SER A 71 -12.99 5.18 -5.99
N LEU A 72 -14.27 4.82 -6.00
CA LEU A 72 -15.34 5.79 -6.20
C LEU A 72 -15.43 6.74 -5.00
N ARG A 73 -15.59 8.02 -5.30
CA ARG A 73 -15.98 9.03 -4.31
C ARG A 73 -17.41 8.77 -3.86
N ALA A 74 -17.74 9.23 -2.66
CA ALA A 74 -19.06 8.99 -2.06
C ALA A 74 -20.23 9.40 -2.97
N HIS A 75 -20.09 10.47 -3.77
CA HIS A 75 -21.12 10.89 -4.71
C HIS A 75 -21.18 10.01 -5.98
N GLU A 76 -20.05 9.51 -6.47
CA GLU A 76 -19.99 8.60 -7.63
C GLU A 76 -20.61 7.23 -7.28
N ALA A 77 -20.33 6.73 -6.08
CA ALA A 77 -20.95 5.52 -5.56
C ALA A 77 -22.47 5.64 -5.43
N LYS A 78 -22.97 6.81 -4.98
CA LYS A 78 -24.43 7.07 -4.90
C LYS A 78 -25.10 6.97 -6.26
N VAL A 79 -24.47 7.51 -7.31
CA VAL A 79 -25.00 7.43 -8.68
C VAL A 79 -25.01 5.98 -9.16
N LEU A 80 -23.93 5.23 -8.94
CA LEU A 80 -23.82 3.83 -9.36
C LEU A 80 -24.88 2.91 -8.73
N VAL A 81 -25.23 3.12 -7.46
CA VAL A 81 -26.23 2.29 -6.74
C VAL A 81 -27.67 2.74 -7.02
N SER A 82 -27.86 3.91 -7.64
CA SER A 82 -29.19 4.46 -7.94
C SER A 82 -29.76 4.08 -9.30
N GLY A 83 -29.00 3.37 -10.14
CA GLY A 83 -29.44 2.79 -11.42
C GLY A 83 -29.77 1.32 -11.29
#